data_AF-A0A8S2TE65-F1
#
_entry.id   AF-A0A8S2TE65-F1
#
_cell.length_a   1.000
_cell.length_b   1.000
_cell.length_c   1.000
_cell.angle_alpha   90.00
_cell.angle_beta   90.00
_cell.angle_gamma   90.00
#
_symmetry.space_group_name_H-M   'P 1'
#
loop_
_entity.id
_entity.type
_entity.pdbx_description
1 polymer ?
#
loop_
_entity_poly.entity_id
_entity_poly.type
_entity_poly.pdbx_seq_one_letter_code
_entity_poly.pdbx_strand_id
1 'polypeptide(L)' 'MSKDPAFLDELATVKNPLQNIVQLNDNDIRFSNRVMKAKSRQERYKKGYILLEGKRLIGDAIQAGADLLT' A
#
# COMPACT_ATOMS: atom_id res chain seq x y z
N MET A 1 -15.53 22.86 -2.51
CA MET A 1 -15.23 21.42 -2.35
C MET A 1 -16.27 20.84 -1.42
N SER A 2 -17.22 20.07 -1.96
CA SER A 2 -18.32 19.49 -1.20
C SER A 2 -17.77 18.49 -0.18
N LYS A 3 -18.07 18.67 1.10
CA LYS A 3 -17.84 17.69 2.16
C LYS A 3 -19.08 16.80 2.23
N ASP A 4 -19.36 16.09 1.15
CA ASP A 4 -20.55 15.24 1.09
C ASP A 4 -20.26 13.96 1.89
N PRO A 5 -20.91 13.73 3.04
CA PRO A 5 -20.68 12.53 3.85
C PRO A 5 -20.96 11.24 3.08
N ALA A 6 -21.81 11.30 2.04
CA ALA A 6 -22.09 10.17 1.16
C ALA A 6 -20.84 9.69 0.36
N PHE A 7 -19.89 10.58 0.04
CA PHE A 7 -18.66 10.21 -0.66
C PHE A 7 -17.72 9.36 0.21
N LEU A 8 -17.74 9.57 1.53
CA LEU A 8 -16.94 8.78 2.47
C LEU A 8 -17.53 7.38 2.69
N ASP A 9 -18.86 7.27 2.64
CA ASP A 9 -19.57 5.98 2.71
C ASP A 9 -19.39 5.16 1.42
N GLU A 10 -19.29 5.79 0.25
CA GLU A 10 -19.01 5.10 -1.03
C GLU A 10 -17.59 4.52 -1.10
N LEU A 11 -16.62 5.12 -0.41
CA LEU A 11 -15.28 4.54 -0.24
C LEU A 11 -15.25 3.36 0.75
N ALA A 12 -16.27 3.24 1.60
CA ALA A 12 -16.35 2.19 2.62
C ALA A 12 -16.92 0.87 2.08
N THR A 13 -17.62 0.89 0.94
CA THR A 13 -18.22 -0.29 0.28
C THR A 13 -17.31 -0.99 -0.73
N VAL A 14 -16.21 -0.36 -1.13
CA VAL A 14 -15.08 -1.06 -1.74
C VAL A 14 -14.35 -1.81 -0.63
N LYS A 15 -14.22 -3.15 -0.72
CA LYS A 15 -13.44 -3.99 0.22
C LYS A 15 -12.25 -3.20 0.75
N ASN A 16 -12.33 -2.76 2.00
CA ASN A 16 -11.47 -1.72 2.54
C ASN A 16 -10.00 -2.05 2.25
N PRO A 17 -9.33 -1.36 1.32
CA PRO A 17 -7.94 -1.70 0.97
C PRO A 17 -6.99 -1.46 2.15
N LEU A 18 -7.46 -0.77 3.19
CA LEU A 18 -6.76 -0.52 4.44
C LEU A 18 -6.97 -1.62 5.49
N GLN A 19 -7.87 -2.60 5.29
CA GLN A 19 -8.10 -3.70 6.24
C GLN A 19 -6.83 -4.53 6.51
N ASN A 20 -5.86 -4.49 5.58
CA ASN A 20 -4.60 -5.22 5.70
C ASN A 20 -3.40 -4.31 6.06
N ILE A 21 -3.63 -3.06 6.46
CA ILE A 21 -2.54 -2.16 6.89
C ILE A 21 -2.18 -2.45 8.34
N VAL A 22 -1.07 -3.16 8.52
CA VAL A 22 -0.45 -3.32 9.84
C VAL A 22 0.51 -2.17 10.05
N GLN A 23 0.17 -1.24 10.95
CA GLN A 23 1.13 -0.27 11.46
C GLN A 23 2.18 -1.02 12.29
N LEU A 24 3.44 -0.93 11.89
CA LEU A 24 4.56 -1.54 12.59
C LEU A 24 5.18 -0.51 13.55
N ASN A 25 5.64 -0.98 14.71
CA ASN A 25 6.38 -0.15 15.66
C ASN A 25 7.80 0.12 15.13
N ASP A 26 8.42 1.22 15.57
CA ASP A 26 9.74 1.65 15.09
C ASP A 26 10.84 0.58 15.24
N ASN A 27 10.73 -0.28 16.25
CA ASN A 27 11.69 -1.36 16.54
C ASN A 27 11.20 -2.75 16.08
N ASP A 28 10.18 -2.82 15.23
CA ASP A 28 9.66 -4.11 14.78
C ASP A 28 10.66 -4.81 13.85
N ILE A 29 11.19 -5.95 14.26
CA ILE A 29 12.15 -6.74 13.47
C ILE A 29 11.56 -7.16 12.10
N ARG A 30 10.23 -7.26 11.99
CA ARG A 30 9.54 -7.55 10.73
C ARG A 30 9.61 -6.37 9.79
N PHE A 31 9.65 -5.14 10.29
CA PHE A 31 9.82 -3.93 9.49
C PHE A 31 11.17 -3.97 8.78
N SER A 32 12.27 -4.14 9.51
CA SER A 32 13.62 -4.19 8.93
C SER A 32 13.73 -5.27 7.85
N ASN A 33 13.27 -6.48 8.14
CA ASN A 33 13.31 -7.60 7.19
C ASN A 33 12.40 -7.39 5.96
N ARG A 34 11.18 -6.84 6.14
CA ARG A 34 10.27 -6.57 5.03
C ARG A 34 10.77 -5.43 4.16
N VAL A 35 11.27 -4.35 4.74
CA VAL A 35 11.85 -3.21 4.03
C VAL A 35 13.09 -3.63 3.25
N MET A 36 14.00 -4.40 3.86
CA MET A 36 15.18 -4.95 3.18
C MET A 36 14.79 -5.77 1.94
N LYS A 37 13.81 -6.67 2.08
CA LYS A 37 13.32 -7.49 0.96
C LYS A 37 12.64 -6.64 -0.12
N ALA A 38 11.80 -5.69 0.27
CA ALA A 38 11.12 -4.79 -0.66
C ALA A 38 12.11 -3.88 -1.41
N LYS A 39 13.20 -3.44 -0.74
CA LYS A 39 14.25 -2.60 -1.32
C LYS A 39 15.29 -3.36 -2.13
N SER A 40 15.41 -4.68 -1.97
CA SER A 40 16.29 -5.51 -2.80
C SER A 40 15.84 -5.51 -4.26
N ARG A 41 16.69 -5.01 -5.16
CA ARG A 41 16.45 -5.02 -6.61
C ARG A 41 16.33 -6.45 -7.14
N GLN A 42 17.21 -7.35 -6.70
CA GLN A 42 17.22 -8.74 -7.14
C GLN A 42 15.90 -9.44 -6.80
N GLU A 43 15.40 -9.27 -5.58
CA GLU A 43 14.13 -9.86 -5.15
C GLU A 43 12.94 -9.29 -5.94
N ARG A 44 12.91 -7.97 -6.18
CA ARG A 44 11.85 -7.34 -6.99
C ARG A 44 11.80 -7.89 -8.40
N TYR A 45 12.96 -8.02 -9.06
CA TYR A 45 13.04 -8.52 -10.43
C TYR A 45 12.67 -10.00 -10.50
N LYS A 46 13.13 -10.81 -9.54
CA LYS A 46 12.78 -12.22 -9.46
C LYS A 46 11.28 -12.45 -9.33
N LYS A 47 10.58 -11.60 -8.57
CA LYS A 47 9.16 -11.77 -8.29
C LYS A 47 8.23 -10.94 -9.19
N GLY A 48 8.78 -10.03 -10.00
CA GLY A 48 8.01 -9.23 -10.96
C GLY A 48 7.22 -8.09 -10.33
N TYR A 49 7.67 -7.54 -9.19
CA TYR A 49 7.01 -6.40 -8.54
C TYR A 49 7.87 -5.14 -8.56
N ILE A 50 7.21 -3.99 -8.45
CA ILE A 50 7.84 -2.68 -8.25
C ILE A 50 7.62 -2.21 -6.81
N LEU A 51 8.59 -1.46 -6.27
CA LEU A 51 8.43 -0.76 -5.00
C LEU A 51 8.00 0.68 -5.29
N LEU A 52 6.87 1.09 -4.71
CA LEU A 52 6.40 2.46 -4.74
C LEU A 52 6.61 3.11 -3.36
N GLU A 53 7.24 4.27 -3.33
CA GLU A 53 7.41 5.09 -2.12
C GLU A 53 6.75 6.46 -2.37
N GLY A 54 5.88 6.89 -1.45
CA GLY A 54 5.20 8.19 -1.50
C GLY A 54 3.68 8.09 -1.66
N LYS A 55 2.96 8.85 -0.81
CA LYS A 55 1.50 8.76 -0.66
C LYS A 55 0.73 8.97 -1.98
N ARG A 56 1.12 9.99 -2.77
CA ARG A 56 0.44 10.32 -4.03
C ARG A 56 0.63 9.22 -5.06
N LEU A 57 1.87 8.78 -5.28
CA LEU A 57 2.21 7.71 -6.22
C LEU A 57 1.50 6.39 -5.88
N ILE A 58 1.45 6.04 -4.59
CA ILE A 58 0.73 4.84 -4.12
C ILE A 58 -0.77 4.98 -4.39
N GLY A 59 -1.36 6.16 -4.10
CA GLY A 59 -2.77 6.43 -4.37
C GLY A 59 -3.11 6.32 -5.87
N ASP A 60 -2.30 6.95 -6.72
CA ASP A 60 -2.47 6.91 -8.17
C ASP A 60 -2.37 5.47 -8.71
N ALA A 61 -1.45 4.66 -8.19
CA ALA A 61 -1.30 3.27 -8.60
C ALA A 61 -2.50 2.40 -8.18
N ILE A 62 -3.00 2.55 -6.95
CA ILE A 62 -4.20 1.86 -6.48
C ILE A 62 -5.41 2.27 -7.34
N GLN A 63 -5.56 3.56 -7.64
CA GLN A 63 -6.63 4.07 -8.49
C GLN A 63 -6.53 3.55 -9.93
N ALA A 64 -5.33 3.33 -10.45
CA ALA A 64 -5.08 2.72 -11.75
C ALA A 64 -5.30 1.20 -11.78
N GLY A 65 -5.61 0.57 -10.64
CA GLY A 65 -5.87 -0.87 -10.54
C GLY A 65 -4.62 -1.72 -10.27
N ALA A 66 -3.56 -1.15 -9.70
CA ALA A 66 -2.41 -1.93 -9.28
C ALA A 66 -2.78 -2.84 -8.09
N ASP A 67 -2.45 -4.12 -8.19
CA ASP A 67 -2.62 -5.07 -7.10
C ASP A 67 -1.57 -4.83 -6.00
N LEU A 68 -2.05 -4.76 -4.76
CA LEU A 68 -1.19 -4.71 -3.59
C LEU A 68 -0.78 -6.13 -3.22
N LEU A 69 0.53 -6.34 -2.96
CA LEU A 69 1.01 -7.60 -2.42
C LEU A 69 0.57 -7.69 -0.94
N THR A 70 -0.54 -8.38 -0.68
CA THR A 70 -1.05 -8.68 0.66
C THR A 70 -0.32 -9.83 1.31
#